data_AF-A0A848SQK2-F1
#
_entry.id   AF-A0A848SQK2-F1
#
_cell.length_a   1.000
_cell.length_b   1.000
_cell.length_c   1.000
_cell.angle_alpha   90.00
_cell.angle_beta   90.00
_cell.angle_gamma   90.00
#
_symmetry.space_group_name_H-M   'P 1'
#
loop_
_entity.id
_entity.type
_entity.pdbx_description
1 polymer ?
#
loop_
_entity_poly.entity_id
_entity_poly.type
_entity_poly.pdbx_seq_one_letter_code
_entity_poly.pdbx_strand_id
1 'polypeptide(L)'
;MAFAALISAYQDAEDGETQLRALLPMAGRTLLENQVRRAVAAGASHVVVLVERVPAALNAALDRLRRDGIAADIARSPAEAADRFHPGEDVLLIADGLVAAPDCFEAMAARTPPTLLVVSDIAENRQFERVDADRRWAGLALTDAVALAETAAMLGEWDLQSTLMRRIVQSGPSYLPVDGEGGAIADAREAVVLADRSAGSRDAGKAMLSRNRRDDDGWVERYLFSPLAVRIAPLLLDRSIEAIWPRALSILFGLGGAACFWFGWFWAGLALFLLSGPLHAIAARIDLAQLRDRGGSWESRFGTGVVHAIGLLTLGARFTIDSDNRSY
;
A
#
# COMPACT_ATOMS: atom_id res chain seq x y z
N MET A 1 -20.25 12.51 -3.70
CA MET A 1 -20.31 12.93 -2.30
C MET A 1 -18.88 13.00 -1.79
N ALA A 2 -18.57 13.88 -0.84
CA ALA A 2 -17.21 13.99 -0.33
C ALA A 2 -16.93 12.79 0.60
N PHE A 3 -15.80 12.12 0.36
CA PHE A 3 -15.40 10.90 1.06
C PHE A 3 -14.09 11.20 1.79
N ALA A 4 -13.99 10.79 3.05
CA ALA A 4 -12.84 11.03 3.91
C ALA A 4 -12.55 9.79 4.77
N ALA A 5 -11.38 9.73 5.39
CA ALA A 5 -10.99 8.58 6.19
C ALA A 5 -10.59 8.96 7.61
N LEU A 6 -11.03 8.15 8.58
CA LEU A 6 -10.64 8.21 9.98
C LEU A 6 -9.84 6.95 10.32
N ILE A 7 -8.58 7.12 10.72
CA ILE A 7 -7.70 6.01 11.13
C ILE A 7 -7.53 6.05 12.64
N SER A 8 -7.90 4.96 13.32
CA SER A 8 -7.57 4.73 14.73
C SER A 8 -6.11 4.33 14.87
N ALA A 9 -5.34 5.08 15.66
CA ALA A 9 -3.90 4.87 15.86
C ALA A 9 -3.48 5.18 17.31
N TYR A 10 -4.10 4.49 18.27
CA TYR A 10 -3.92 4.71 19.71
C TYR A 10 -3.67 3.43 20.51
N GLN A 11 -3.79 2.24 19.89
CA GLN A 11 -3.49 0.97 20.54
C GLN A 11 -2.00 0.64 20.47
N ASP A 12 -1.52 -0.04 21.50
CA ASP A 12 -0.14 -0.50 21.59
C ASP A 12 0.04 -1.87 20.91
N ALA A 13 1.22 -2.05 20.32
CA ALA A 13 1.67 -3.31 19.77
C ALA A 13 2.12 -4.24 20.91
N GLU A 14 1.90 -5.55 20.77
CA GLU A 14 2.27 -6.51 21.82
C GLU A 14 3.78 -6.72 21.94
N ASP A 15 4.55 -6.35 20.91
CA ASP A 15 6.00 -6.55 20.84
C ASP A 15 6.82 -5.57 21.70
N GLY A 16 6.22 -4.48 22.20
CA GLY A 16 6.97 -3.49 22.98
C GLY A 16 6.09 -2.48 23.71
N GLU A 17 6.44 -2.22 24.99
CA GLU A 17 5.64 -1.48 25.99
C GLU A 17 5.28 -0.01 25.64
N THR A 18 5.63 0.50 24.46
CA THR A 18 5.31 1.88 24.03
C THR A 18 5.20 2.06 22.52
N GLN A 19 5.19 0.98 21.74
CA GLN A 19 5.09 1.07 20.28
C GLN A 19 3.63 1.09 19.86
N LEU A 20 3.19 2.14 19.18
CA LEU A 20 1.86 2.17 18.57
C LEU A 20 1.75 1.10 17.47
N ARG A 21 0.62 0.39 17.43
CA ARG A 21 0.31 -0.63 16.42
C ARG A 21 0.26 -0.06 15.00
N ALA A 22 -0.22 1.17 14.85
CA ALA A 22 -0.16 1.93 13.60
C ALA A 22 1.29 2.17 13.09
N LEU A 23 2.32 2.01 13.93
CA LEU A 23 3.73 2.16 13.56
C LEU A 23 4.44 0.83 13.28
N LEU A 24 3.71 -0.29 13.26
CA LEU A 24 4.28 -1.58 12.90
C LEU A 24 4.88 -1.54 11.48
N PRO A 25 6.04 -2.17 11.26
CA PRO A 25 6.71 -2.14 9.97
C PRO A 25 5.98 -3.00 8.93
N MET A 26 5.53 -2.36 7.86
CA MET A 26 4.84 -2.98 6.73
C MET A 26 5.49 -2.55 5.41
N ALA A 27 6.03 -3.51 4.66
CA ALA A 27 6.58 -3.30 3.31
C ALA A 27 7.54 -2.10 3.19
N GLY A 28 8.47 -1.97 4.14
CA GLY A 28 9.47 -0.88 4.20
C GLY A 28 8.96 0.48 4.67
N ARG A 29 7.72 0.55 5.17
CA ARG A 29 7.06 1.74 5.75
C ARG A 29 6.33 1.37 7.03
N THR A 30 5.63 2.31 7.66
CA THR A 30 4.71 1.97 8.75
C THR A 30 3.35 1.52 8.21
N LEU A 31 2.61 0.78 9.04
CA LEU A 31 1.22 0.41 8.76
C LEU A 31 0.34 1.63 8.50
N LEU A 32 0.50 2.69 9.28
CA LEU A 32 -0.19 3.97 9.09
C LEU A 32 0.05 4.54 7.69
N GLU A 33 1.30 4.58 7.23
CA GLU A 33 1.62 5.08 5.89
C GLU A 33 0.92 4.26 4.81
N ASN A 34 0.77 2.94 5.01
CA ASN A 34 0.06 2.06 4.10
C ASN A 34 -1.45 2.36 4.10
N GLN A 35 -2.08 2.43 5.29
CA GLN A 35 -3.51 2.71 5.45
C GLN A 35 -3.90 4.07 4.86
N VAL A 36 -3.15 5.13 5.18
CA VAL A 36 -3.38 6.48 4.63
C VAL A 36 -3.33 6.47 3.10
N ARG A 37 -2.35 5.80 2.52
CA ARG A 37 -2.20 5.74 1.06
C ARG A 37 -3.33 4.98 0.39
N ARG A 38 -3.79 3.89 0.99
CA ARG A 38 -4.93 3.11 0.48
C ARG A 38 -6.22 3.91 0.54
N ALA A 39 -6.48 4.60 1.66
CA ALA A 39 -7.65 5.46 1.79
C ALA A 39 -7.69 6.54 0.69
N VAL A 40 -6.57 7.24 0.49
CA VAL A 40 -6.47 8.28 -0.56
C VAL A 40 -6.55 7.67 -1.96
N ALA A 41 -5.96 6.49 -2.20
CA ALA A 41 -6.06 5.79 -3.48
C ALA A 41 -7.50 5.37 -3.81
N ALA A 42 -8.29 5.01 -2.79
CA ALA A 42 -9.72 4.73 -2.91
C ALA A 42 -10.58 6.00 -3.05
N GLY A 43 -9.98 7.19 -3.03
CA GLY A 43 -10.65 8.47 -3.28
C GLY A 43 -10.86 9.34 -2.06
N ALA A 44 -10.29 9.02 -0.90
CA ALA A 44 -10.41 9.88 0.29
C ALA A 44 -9.78 11.26 0.03
N SER A 45 -10.59 12.30 0.17
CA SER A 45 -10.20 13.70 -0.05
C SER A 45 -9.21 14.21 1.00
N HIS A 46 -9.36 13.74 2.24
CA HIS A 46 -8.45 13.97 3.35
C HIS A 46 -8.51 12.81 4.34
N VAL A 47 -7.52 12.74 5.22
CA VAL A 47 -7.39 11.67 6.23
C VAL A 47 -7.13 12.29 7.60
N VAL A 48 -7.90 11.85 8.58
CA VAL A 48 -7.73 12.20 9.99
C VAL A 48 -7.21 10.97 10.74
N VAL A 49 -6.13 11.15 11.49
CA VAL A 49 -5.50 10.10 12.30
C VAL A 49 -5.78 10.42 13.76
N LEU A 50 -6.61 9.59 14.40
CA LEU A 50 -6.94 9.70 15.81
C LEU A 50 -5.87 9.01 16.66
N VAL A 51 -5.20 9.79 17.50
CA VAL A 51 -4.09 9.31 18.34
C VAL A 51 -4.20 9.90 19.74
N GLU A 52 -3.87 9.14 20.78
CA GLU A 52 -3.78 9.69 22.14
C GLU A 52 -2.41 10.33 22.40
N ARG A 53 -1.38 9.83 21.72
CA ARG A 53 0.01 10.27 21.86
C ARG A 53 0.70 10.40 20.53
N VAL A 54 1.62 11.36 20.43
CA VAL A 54 2.38 11.65 19.20
C VAL A 54 3.87 11.35 19.42
N PRO A 55 4.30 10.08 19.31
CA PRO A 55 5.72 9.74 19.40
C PRO A 55 6.50 10.29 18.18
N ALA A 56 7.82 10.43 18.33
CA ALA A 56 8.68 10.95 17.26
C ALA A 56 8.58 10.12 15.96
N ALA A 57 8.40 8.81 16.07
CA ALA A 57 8.23 7.91 14.93
C ALA A 57 6.93 8.19 14.14
N LEU A 58 5.86 8.63 14.80
CA LEU A 58 4.62 9.05 14.15
C LEU A 58 4.83 10.33 13.35
N ASN A 59 5.49 11.34 13.93
CA ASN A 59 5.84 12.57 13.20
C ASN A 59 6.70 12.27 11.97
N ALA A 60 7.69 11.39 12.10
CA ALA A 60 8.53 10.98 10.97
C ALA A 60 7.72 10.31 9.85
N ALA A 61 6.72 9.48 10.19
CA ALA A 61 5.81 8.87 9.22
C ALA A 61 4.93 9.91 8.52
N LEU A 62 4.36 10.86 9.27
CA LEU A 62 3.56 11.95 8.70
C LEU A 62 4.39 12.87 7.79
N ASP A 63 5.64 13.17 8.16
CA ASP A 63 6.53 13.95 7.31
C ASP A 63 6.89 13.22 6.01
N ARG A 64 7.03 11.89 6.02
CA ARG A 64 7.20 11.10 4.79
C ARG A 64 5.95 11.15 3.91
N LEU A 65 4.75 11.10 4.49
CA LEU A 65 3.48 11.28 3.77
C LEU A 65 3.41 12.67 3.12
N ARG A 66 3.74 13.73 3.87
CA ARG A 66 3.76 15.12 3.38
C ARG A 66 4.74 15.31 2.22
N ARG A 67 5.95 14.73 2.31
CA ARG A 67 6.94 14.77 1.21
C ARG A 67 6.42 14.08 -0.06
N ASP A 68 5.57 13.07 0.09
CA ASP A 68 4.90 12.38 -1.02
C ASP A 68 3.56 13.06 -1.41
N GLY A 69 3.30 14.29 -0.95
CA GLY A 69 2.14 15.10 -1.31
C GLY A 69 0.82 14.69 -0.64
N ILE A 70 0.88 13.88 0.43
CA ILE A 70 -0.30 13.43 1.17
C ILE A 70 -0.37 14.19 2.50
N ALA A 71 -1.44 14.98 2.69
CA ALA A 71 -1.76 15.56 3.97
C ALA A 71 -2.58 14.54 4.80
N ALA A 72 -2.19 14.37 6.06
CA ALA A 72 -2.95 13.65 7.07
C ALA A 72 -2.96 14.50 8.34
N ASP A 73 -4.16 14.76 8.85
CA ASP A 73 -4.38 15.57 10.03
C ASP A 73 -4.37 14.69 11.28
N ILE A 74 -3.89 15.25 12.39
CA ILE A 74 -3.92 14.57 13.68
C ILE A 74 -5.12 15.11 14.46
N ALA A 75 -5.85 14.20 15.11
CA ALA A 75 -6.80 14.50 16.16
C ALA A 75 -6.40 13.78 17.45
N ARG A 76 -6.44 14.47 18.58
CA ARG A 76 -6.05 13.95 19.90
C ARG A 76 -7.21 13.46 20.74
N SER A 77 -8.43 13.71 20.27
CA SER A 77 -9.65 13.24 20.92
C SER A 77 -10.70 12.91 19.85
N PRO A 78 -11.68 12.06 20.19
CA PRO A 78 -12.83 11.78 19.32
C PRO A 78 -13.60 13.04 18.91
N ALA A 79 -13.73 14.02 19.82
CA ALA A 79 -14.38 15.30 19.51
C ALA A 79 -13.56 16.11 18.50
N GLU A 80 -12.24 16.23 18.69
CA GLU A 80 -11.36 16.88 17.73
C GLU A 80 -11.38 16.17 16.38
N ALA A 81 -11.48 14.83 16.36
CA ALA A 81 -11.59 14.06 15.13
C ALA A 81 -12.88 14.37 14.39
N ALA A 82 -14.02 14.37 15.08
CA ALA A 82 -15.32 14.70 14.51
C ALA A 82 -15.36 16.12 13.91
N ASP A 83 -14.75 17.10 14.59
CA ASP A 83 -14.69 18.50 14.13
C ASP A 83 -13.91 18.70 12.81
N ARG A 84 -13.12 17.71 12.38
CA ARG A 84 -12.37 17.78 11.12
C ARG A 84 -13.17 17.33 9.90
N PHE A 85 -14.32 16.68 10.10
CA PHE A 85 -15.18 16.24 9.01
C PHE A 85 -16.31 17.22 8.78
N HIS A 86 -16.63 17.49 7.52
CA HIS A 86 -17.80 18.26 7.16
C HIS A 86 -19.06 17.39 7.33
N PRO A 87 -20.21 17.90 7.85
CA PRO A 87 -21.41 17.09 8.12
C PRO A 87 -21.99 16.31 6.93
N GLY A 88 -21.64 16.69 5.70
CA GLY A 88 -22.06 16.01 4.46
C GLY A 88 -21.06 15.00 3.91
N GLU A 89 -20.03 14.64 4.68
CA GLU A 89 -19.01 13.67 4.29
C GLU A 89 -19.33 12.25 4.75
N ASP A 90 -19.01 11.31 3.86
CA ASP A 90 -18.94 9.90 4.19
C ASP A 90 -17.55 9.60 4.77
N VAL A 91 -17.52 8.95 5.93
CA VAL A 91 -16.32 8.64 6.70
C VAL A 91 -16.02 7.15 6.65
N LEU A 92 -14.87 6.81 6.06
CA LEU A 92 -14.30 5.47 6.16
C LEU A 92 -13.49 5.36 7.46
N LEU A 93 -14.05 4.67 8.45
CA LEU A 93 -13.35 4.25 9.66
C LEU A 93 -12.45 3.05 9.34
N ILE A 94 -11.17 3.18 9.71
CA ILE A 94 -10.12 2.18 9.56
C ILE A 94 -9.63 1.80 10.96
N ALA A 95 -9.76 0.52 11.29
CA ALA A 95 -9.39 0.00 12.59
C ALA A 95 -7.88 0.01 12.83
N ASP A 96 -7.50 0.17 14.11
CA ASP A 96 -6.11 0.13 14.51
C ASP A 96 -5.51 -1.27 14.25
N GLY A 97 -4.36 -1.30 13.57
CA GLY A 97 -3.71 -2.55 13.19
C GLY A 97 -4.24 -3.21 11.93
N LEU A 98 -5.25 -2.63 11.26
CA LEU A 98 -5.79 -3.26 10.07
C LEU A 98 -4.79 -3.25 8.91
N VAL A 99 -4.44 -4.44 8.44
CA VAL A 99 -3.87 -4.67 7.11
C VAL A 99 -5.00 -5.17 6.21
N ALA A 100 -5.42 -4.35 5.26
CA ALA A 100 -6.43 -4.72 4.28
C ALA A 100 -5.95 -4.50 2.85
N ALA A 101 -6.47 -5.31 1.94
CA ALA A 101 -6.11 -5.26 0.54
C ALA A 101 -6.72 -4.06 -0.19
N PRO A 102 -6.13 -3.61 -1.31
CA PRO A 102 -6.58 -2.38 -1.97
C PRO A 102 -8.05 -2.45 -2.40
N ASP A 103 -8.47 -3.62 -2.90
CA ASP A 103 -9.83 -3.87 -3.32
C ASP A 103 -10.85 -3.78 -2.17
N CYS A 104 -10.45 -4.03 -0.92
CA CYS A 104 -11.32 -3.77 0.23
C CYS A 104 -11.63 -2.27 0.38
N PHE A 105 -10.64 -1.40 0.20
CA PHE A 105 -10.85 0.05 0.28
C PHE A 105 -11.69 0.57 -0.88
N GLU A 106 -11.39 0.12 -2.10
CA GLU A 106 -12.14 0.47 -3.31
C GLU A 106 -13.59 -0.02 -3.24
N ALA A 107 -13.79 -1.27 -2.81
CA ALA A 107 -15.12 -1.84 -2.65
C ALA A 107 -15.93 -1.12 -1.58
N MET A 108 -15.30 -0.67 -0.48
CA MET A 108 -15.97 0.14 0.55
C MET A 108 -16.31 1.55 0.05
N ALA A 109 -15.42 2.21 -0.68
CA ALA A 109 -15.64 3.54 -1.24
C ALA A 109 -16.79 3.57 -2.27
N ALA A 110 -17.10 2.44 -2.89
CA ALA A 110 -18.22 2.29 -3.82
C ALA A 110 -19.58 2.04 -3.14
N ARG A 111 -19.64 1.96 -1.81
CA ARG A 111 -20.88 1.69 -1.04
C ARG A 111 -21.47 2.96 -0.47
N THR A 112 -22.71 2.84 0.00
CA THR A 112 -23.42 3.90 0.72
C THR A 112 -23.30 3.63 2.24
N PRO A 113 -23.06 4.66 3.08
CA PRO A 113 -23.16 4.49 4.52
C PRO A 113 -24.61 4.19 4.95
N PRO A 114 -24.83 3.44 6.06
CA PRO A 114 -23.83 2.72 6.83
C PRO A 114 -23.49 1.34 6.21
N THR A 115 -22.21 1.04 6.04
CA THR A 115 -21.72 -0.26 5.53
C THR A 115 -20.59 -0.80 6.41
N LEU A 116 -20.58 -2.10 6.68
CA LEU A 116 -19.50 -2.79 7.41
C LEU A 116 -18.83 -3.85 6.55
N LEU A 117 -17.50 -3.83 6.51
CA LEU A 117 -16.73 -4.95 5.98
C LEU A 117 -16.72 -6.08 7.01
N VAL A 118 -17.07 -7.30 6.62
CA VAL A 118 -17.21 -8.44 7.52
C VAL A 118 -16.50 -9.70 7.04
N VAL A 119 -16.09 -10.51 8.00
CA VAL A 119 -15.60 -11.88 7.81
C VAL A 119 -16.46 -12.85 8.60
N SER A 120 -16.41 -14.13 8.24
CA SER A 120 -17.15 -15.18 8.93
C SER A 120 -16.65 -15.39 10.38
N ASP A 121 -17.53 -15.69 11.33
CA ASP A 121 -17.17 -16.04 12.73
C ASP A 121 -16.58 -17.45 12.82
N ILE A 122 -15.33 -17.59 12.38
CA ILE A 122 -14.53 -18.82 12.41
C ILE A 122 -13.30 -18.66 13.31
N ALA A 123 -12.63 -19.77 13.63
CA ALA A 123 -11.51 -19.79 14.57
C ALA A 123 -10.35 -18.87 14.14
N GLU A 124 -10.12 -18.77 12.84
CA GLU A 124 -9.10 -17.96 12.19
C GLU A 124 -9.37 -16.45 12.34
N ASN A 125 -10.63 -16.05 12.46
CA ASN A 125 -11.05 -14.65 12.51
C ASN A 125 -11.32 -14.14 13.93
N ARG A 126 -10.98 -14.92 14.97
CA ARG A 126 -11.31 -14.57 16.37
C ARG A 126 -10.74 -13.24 16.86
N GLN A 127 -9.66 -12.78 16.24
CA GLN A 127 -9.02 -11.48 16.52
C GLN A 127 -9.88 -10.28 16.12
N PHE A 128 -10.81 -10.46 15.19
CA PHE A 128 -11.74 -9.41 14.75
C PHE A 128 -12.89 -9.24 15.74
N GLU A 129 -13.40 -8.02 15.88
CA GLU A 129 -14.53 -7.75 16.80
C GLU A 129 -15.80 -8.46 16.31
N ARG A 130 -16.54 -9.08 17.22
CA ARG A 130 -17.76 -9.83 16.88
C ARG A 130 -18.93 -8.88 16.64
N VAL A 131 -19.62 -9.05 15.50
CA VAL A 131 -20.81 -8.28 15.14
C VAL A 131 -22.07 -9.03 15.57
N ASP A 132 -22.21 -10.29 15.15
CA ASP A 132 -23.35 -11.15 15.44
C ASP A 132 -22.93 -12.61 15.61
N ALA A 133 -23.84 -13.58 15.43
CA ALA A 133 -23.55 -15.00 15.56
C ALA A 133 -22.71 -15.58 14.41
N ASP A 134 -22.72 -14.94 13.25
CA ASP A 134 -22.14 -15.48 12.02
C ASP A 134 -21.00 -14.59 11.49
N ARG A 135 -20.89 -13.35 11.96
CA ARG A 135 -20.02 -12.32 11.40
C ARG A 135 -19.16 -11.60 12.42
N ARG A 136 -17.97 -11.22 11.97
CA ARG A 136 -17.03 -10.33 12.66
C ARG A 136 -16.68 -9.15 11.79
N TRP A 137 -16.40 -8.01 12.42
CA TRP A 137 -16.02 -6.78 11.76
C TRP A 137 -14.57 -6.85 11.28
N ALA A 138 -14.37 -6.74 9.98
CA ALA A 138 -13.08 -6.87 9.32
C ALA A 138 -12.20 -5.60 9.42
N GLY A 139 -12.60 -4.62 10.25
CA GLY A 139 -11.83 -3.41 10.53
C GLY A 139 -12.08 -2.21 9.60
N LEU A 140 -12.91 -2.34 8.56
CA LEU A 140 -13.40 -1.19 7.77
C LEU A 140 -14.88 -0.96 7.99
N ALA A 141 -15.27 0.29 8.24
CA ALA A 141 -16.66 0.70 8.35
C ALA A 141 -16.88 2.02 7.61
N LEU A 142 -17.98 2.12 6.87
CA LEU A 142 -18.41 3.35 6.23
C LEU A 142 -19.59 3.92 7.02
N THR A 143 -19.49 5.16 7.46
CA THR A 143 -20.53 5.90 8.18
C THR A 143 -20.58 7.33 7.67
N ASP A 144 -21.47 8.16 8.21
CA ASP A 144 -21.52 9.59 7.92
C ASP A 144 -20.89 10.40 9.06
N ALA A 145 -20.45 11.62 8.75
CA ALA A 145 -19.82 12.51 9.72
C ALA A 145 -20.75 12.88 10.90
N VAL A 146 -22.07 12.89 10.69
CA VAL A 146 -23.04 13.20 11.75
C VAL A 146 -23.07 12.09 12.79
N ALA A 147 -23.13 10.83 12.36
CA ALA A 147 -23.08 9.67 13.24
C ALA A 147 -21.75 9.61 14.02
N LEU A 148 -20.63 9.98 13.39
CA LEU A 148 -19.34 10.13 14.07
C LEU A 148 -19.41 11.22 15.16
N ALA A 149 -19.88 12.42 14.82
CA ALA A 149 -19.95 13.56 15.75
C ALA A 149 -20.86 13.29 16.94
N GLU A 150 -22.05 12.74 16.69
CA GLU A 150 -22.98 12.35 17.76
C GLU A 150 -22.38 11.25 18.66
N THR A 151 -21.62 10.31 18.08
CA THR A 151 -20.94 9.27 18.86
C THR A 151 -19.84 9.87 19.72
N ALA A 152 -19.01 10.75 19.15
CA ALA A 152 -17.95 11.45 19.87
C ALA A 152 -18.50 12.29 21.04
N ALA A 153 -19.66 12.93 20.88
CA ALA A 153 -20.31 13.72 21.92
C ALA A 153 -20.80 12.89 23.12
N MET A 154 -21.14 11.61 22.91
CA MET A 154 -21.66 10.71 23.95
C MET A 154 -20.60 9.74 24.51
N LEU A 155 -19.40 9.72 23.93
CA LEU A 155 -18.41 8.67 24.16
C LEU A 155 -17.83 8.65 25.57
N GLY A 156 -17.59 9.79 26.21
CA GLY A 156 -16.88 9.84 27.50
C GLY A 156 -15.52 9.12 27.43
N GLU A 157 -15.31 8.15 28.32
CA GLU A 157 -14.08 7.31 28.41
C GLU A 157 -14.15 6.01 27.59
N TRP A 158 -15.22 5.80 26.82
CA TRP A 158 -15.37 4.59 26.00
C TRP A 158 -14.47 4.65 24.74
N ASP A 159 -14.12 3.48 24.20
CA ASP A 159 -13.37 3.40 22.94
C ASP A 159 -14.23 3.85 21.74
N LEU A 160 -13.76 4.84 20.97
CA LEU A 160 -14.50 5.40 19.84
C LEU A 160 -14.79 4.34 18.78
N GLN A 161 -13.78 3.54 18.43
CA GLN A 161 -13.85 2.59 17.34
C GLN A 161 -14.94 1.54 17.58
N SER A 162 -14.90 0.86 18.73
CA SER A 162 -15.89 -0.15 19.10
C SER A 162 -17.27 0.48 19.36
N THR A 163 -17.34 1.68 19.96
CA THR A 163 -18.64 2.34 20.21
C THR A 163 -19.32 2.77 18.90
N LEU A 164 -18.56 3.37 17.99
CA LEU A 164 -19.05 3.75 16.67
C LEU A 164 -19.44 2.51 15.85
N MET A 165 -18.64 1.45 15.87
CA MET A 165 -19.00 0.17 15.25
C MET A 165 -20.34 -0.33 15.79
N ARG A 166 -20.53 -0.33 17.13
CA ARG A 166 -21.78 -0.84 17.75
C ARG A 166 -22.98 -0.03 17.33
N ARG A 167 -22.81 1.29 17.23
CA ARG A 167 -23.85 2.18 16.74
C ARG A 167 -24.19 1.92 15.27
N ILE A 168 -23.17 1.72 14.43
CA ILE A 168 -23.36 1.35 13.02
C ILE A 168 -24.16 0.05 12.93
N VAL A 169 -23.80 -0.99 13.70
CA VAL A 169 -24.55 -2.27 13.75
C VAL A 169 -26.01 -2.07 14.17
N GLN A 170 -26.26 -1.25 15.19
CA GLN A 170 -27.62 -0.95 15.68
C GLN A 170 -28.48 -0.21 14.64
N SER A 171 -27.86 0.54 13.71
CA SER A 171 -28.56 1.24 12.63
C SER A 171 -29.01 0.33 11.48
N GLY A 172 -28.62 -0.95 11.49
CA GLY A 172 -28.93 -1.91 10.43
C GLY A 172 -28.09 -1.69 9.17
N PRO A 173 -26.76 -1.87 9.23
CA PRO A 173 -25.87 -1.55 8.12
C PRO A 173 -25.95 -2.58 7.01
N SER A 174 -25.51 -2.19 5.82
CA SER A 174 -25.20 -3.16 4.76
C SER A 174 -23.91 -3.90 5.11
N TYR A 175 -23.88 -5.21 4.93
CA TYR A 175 -22.70 -6.03 5.17
C TYR A 175 -22.00 -6.34 3.85
N LEU A 176 -20.71 -6.03 3.78
CA LEU A 176 -19.83 -6.39 2.67
C LEU A 176 -18.93 -7.56 3.13
N PRO A 177 -19.22 -8.81 2.73
CA PRO A 177 -18.36 -9.93 3.08
C PRO A 177 -17.03 -9.85 2.31
N VAL A 178 -15.93 -10.08 3.02
CA VAL A 178 -14.62 -10.35 2.41
C VAL A 178 -14.65 -11.72 1.73
N ASP A 179 -15.30 -12.69 2.39
CA ASP A 179 -15.42 -14.10 2.00
C ASP A 179 -16.38 -14.30 0.81
N GLY A 180 -16.00 -13.83 -0.39
CA GLY A 180 -16.32 -14.45 -1.69
C GLY A 180 -17.78 -14.65 -2.14
N GLU A 181 -18.81 -14.45 -1.32
CA GLU A 181 -20.19 -14.56 -1.76
C GLU A 181 -20.64 -13.23 -2.38
N GLY A 182 -20.33 -13.05 -3.66
CA GLY A 182 -20.80 -11.91 -4.47
C GLY A 182 -19.76 -11.24 -5.37
N GLY A 183 -18.52 -11.73 -5.41
CA GLY A 183 -17.53 -11.28 -6.40
C GLY A 183 -16.97 -9.87 -6.22
N ALA A 184 -17.08 -9.26 -5.04
CA ALA A 184 -16.60 -7.89 -4.80
C ALA A 184 -15.10 -7.80 -4.47
N ILE A 185 -14.54 -8.83 -3.82
CA ILE A 185 -13.14 -8.88 -3.36
C ILE A 185 -12.56 -10.20 -3.85
N ALA A 186 -11.54 -10.15 -4.72
CA ALA A 186 -10.92 -11.35 -5.27
C ALA A 186 -10.07 -12.04 -4.19
N ASP A 187 -10.02 -13.37 -4.11
CA ASP A 187 -9.14 -14.09 -3.16
C ASP A 187 -9.25 -13.66 -1.67
N ALA A 188 -10.42 -13.94 -1.08
CA ALA A 188 -10.81 -13.54 0.27
C ALA A 188 -9.87 -13.97 1.42
N ARG A 189 -9.18 -15.12 1.29
CA ARG A 189 -8.53 -15.80 2.43
C ARG A 189 -7.36 -15.04 3.06
N GLU A 190 -6.83 -14.02 2.39
CA GLU A 190 -5.71 -13.19 2.88
C GLU A 190 -5.97 -11.68 2.69
N ALA A 191 -7.22 -11.29 2.43
CA ALA A 191 -7.56 -9.90 2.09
C ALA A 191 -7.53 -8.96 3.30
N VAL A 192 -7.75 -9.49 4.51
CA VAL A 192 -7.73 -8.71 5.76
C VAL A 192 -6.98 -9.46 6.87
N VAL A 193 -6.13 -8.73 7.60
CA VAL A 193 -5.39 -9.22 8.77
C VAL A 193 -5.36 -8.11 9.82
N LEU A 194 -5.58 -8.45 11.08
CA LEU A 194 -5.36 -7.53 12.19
C LEU A 194 -3.95 -7.78 12.74
N ALA A 195 -3.03 -6.84 12.52
CA ALA A 195 -1.66 -6.96 12.97
C ALA A 195 -1.49 -6.36 14.37
N ASP A 196 -1.31 -7.19 15.38
CA ASP A 196 -0.99 -6.83 16.77
C ASP A 196 0.53 -6.77 17.03
N ARG A 197 1.30 -7.47 16.21
CA ARG A 197 2.77 -7.63 16.29
C ARG A 197 3.47 -7.37 14.96
N SER A 198 4.75 -7.05 15.05
CA SER A 198 5.66 -6.76 13.92
C SER A 198 5.81 -7.94 12.98
N ALA A 199 5.82 -9.17 13.50
CA ALA A 199 5.87 -10.37 12.67
C ALA A 199 4.60 -10.48 11.80
N GLY A 200 3.42 -10.36 12.40
CA GLY A 200 2.14 -10.39 11.69
C GLY A 200 2.02 -9.27 10.64
N SER A 201 2.45 -8.05 10.97
CA SER A 201 2.46 -6.92 10.02
C SER A 201 3.39 -7.17 8.81
N ARG A 202 4.57 -7.75 9.04
CA ARG A 202 5.52 -8.09 7.97
C ARG A 202 5.02 -9.22 7.08
N ASP A 203 4.46 -10.27 7.67
CA ASP A 203 3.92 -11.42 6.93
C ASP A 203 2.71 -11.01 6.10
N ALA A 204 1.80 -10.21 6.66
CA ALA A 204 0.68 -9.62 5.93
C ALA A 204 1.17 -8.69 4.81
N GLY A 205 2.22 -7.89 5.05
CA GLY A 205 2.89 -7.10 4.03
C GLY A 205 3.43 -7.96 2.88
N LYS A 206 4.08 -9.09 3.18
CA LYS A 206 4.62 -10.03 2.18
C LYS A 206 3.51 -10.68 1.36
N ALA A 207 2.45 -11.16 2.01
CA ALA A 207 1.28 -11.74 1.34
C ALA A 207 0.61 -10.76 0.37
N MET A 208 0.49 -9.49 0.79
CA MET A 208 -0.08 -8.43 -0.03
C MET A 208 0.77 -8.10 -1.27
N LEU A 209 2.09 -8.22 -1.18
CA LEU A 209 2.99 -8.03 -2.32
C LEU A 209 2.85 -9.12 -3.37
N SER A 210 2.62 -10.37 -2.96
CA SER A 210 2.33 -11.46 -3.89
C SER A 210 1.00 -11.27 -4.62
N ARG A 211 0.02 -10.59 -3.99
CA ARG A 211 -1.30 -10.32 -4.57
C ARG A 211 -1.28 -9.23 -5.66
N ASN A 212 -0.41 -8.23 -5.53
CA ASN A 212 -0.29 -7.09 -6.45
C ASN A 212 0.45 -7.41 -7.78
N ARG A 213 0.24 -8.60 -8.36
CA ARG A 213 0.85 -8.95 -9.64
C ARG A 213 0.21 -8.10 -10.75
N ARG A 214 0.92 -7.09 -11.25
CA ARG A 214 0.51 -6.33 -12.44
C ARG A 214 0.34 -7.31 -13.61
N ASP A 215 -0.87 -7.42 -14.14
CA ASP A 215 -1.17 -8.25 -15.30
C ASP A 215 -0.75 -7.59 -16.63
N ASP A 216 -0.32 -6.32 -16.60
CA ASP A 216 0.10 -5.51 -17.76
C ASP A 216 1.59 -5.66 -18.14
N ASP A 217 2.33 -6.54 -17.47
CA ASP A 217 3.76 -6.73 -17.70
C ASP A 217 4.00 -7.59 -18.97
N GLY A 218 4.86 -7.11 -19.88
CA GLY A 218 5.24 -7.84 -21.09
C GLY A 218 5.85 -9.22 -20.78
N TRP A 219 5.87 -10.14 -21.75
CA TRP A 219 6.24 -11.55 -21.50
C TRP A 219 7.62 -11.73 -20.82
N VAL A 220 8.63 -10.92 -21.17
CA VAL A 220 9.97 -10.96 -20.53
C VAL A 220 9.90 -10.52 -19.08
N GLU A 221 9.20 -9.44 -18.81
CA GLU A 221 8.98 -8.89 -17.47
C GLU A 221 8.25 -9.93 -16.59
N ARG A 222 7.23 -10.58 -17.17
CA ARG A 222 6.36 -11.55 -16.51
C ARG A 222 7.05 -12.86 -16.15
N TYR A 223 7.91 -13.39 -17.02
CA TYR A 223 8.52 -14.71 -16.84
C TYR A 223 9.98 -14.68 -16.38
N LEU A 224 10.75 -13.64 -16.73
CA LEU A 224 12.19 -13.58 -16.43
C LEU A 224 12.48 -12.68 -15.22
N PHE A 225 11.90 -11.48 -15.17
CA PHE A 225 12.25 -10.48 -14.15
C PHE A 225 11.38 -10.56 -12.89
N SER A 226 10.09 -10.83 -13.09
CA SER A 226 9.12 -11.03 -12.04
C SER A 226 9.53 -12.08 -10.98
N PRO A 227 9.92 -13.33 -11.29
CA PRO A 227 10.26 -14.30 -10.24
C PRO A 227 11.45 -13.85 -9.38
N LEU A 228 12.46 -13.21 -9.99
CA LEU A 228 13.61 -12.65 -9.28
C LEU A 228 13.19 -11.50 -8.35
N ALA A 229 12.38 -10.58 -8.84
CA ALA A 229 11.96 -9.43 -8.07
C ALA A 229 11.03 -9.84 -6.90
N VAL A 230 10.23 -10.93 -7.01
CA VAL A 230 9.39 -11.43 -5.89
C VAL A 230 10.28 -11.96 -4.76
N ARG A 231 11.43 -12.57 -5.10
CA ARG A 231 12.37 -13.12 -4.11
C ARG A 231 13.20 -12.02 -3.44
N ILE A 232 13.64 -11.02 -4.20
CA ILE A 232 14.62 -10.03 -3.74
C ILE A 232 13.95 -8.81 -3.09
N ALA A 233 12.80 -8.35 -3.59
CA ALA A 233 12.15 -7.15 -3.06
C ALA A 233 11.81 -7.25 -1.56
N PRO A 234 11.25 -8.37 -1.03
CA PRO A 234 11.00 -8.50 0.40
C PRO A 234 12.28 -8.40 1.25
N LEU A 235 13.40 -8.95 0.77
CA LEU A 235 14.69 -8.88 1.46
C LEU A 235 15.22 -7.44 1.54
N LEU A 236 15.02 -6.66 0.47
CA LEU A 236 15.41 -5.25 0.42
C LEU A 236 14.49 -4.38 1.29
N LEU A 237 13.19 -4.70 1.36
CA LEU A 237 12.22 -4.03 2.23
C LEU A 237 12.50 -4.31 3.72
N ASP A 238 12.87 -5.55 4.07
CA ASP A 238 13.29 -5.91 5.43
C ASP A 238 14.58 -5.15 5.85
N ARG A 239 15.39 -4.72 4.87
CA ARG A 239 16.61 -3.90 5.06
C ARG A 239 16.36 -2.39 4.95
N SER A 240 15.11 -1.95 4.83
CA SER A 240 14.71 -0.55 4.61
C SER A 240 15.46 0.14 3.46
N ILE A 241 15.82 -0.59 2.41
CA ILE A 241 16.48 -0.01 1.24
C ILE A 241 15.43 0.69 0.39
N GLU A 242 15.61 1.99 0.17
CA GLU A 242 14.72 2.79 -0.66
C GLU A 242 14.79 2.40 -2.14
N ALA A 243 13.67 2.53 -2.87
CA ALA A 243 13.56 2.22 -4.30
C ALA A 243 14.52 3.02 -5.19
N ILE A 244 15.03 4.16 -4.69
CA ILE A 244 15.98 5.01 -5.43
C ILE A 244 17.27 4.28 -5.77
N TRP A 245 17.77 3.41 -4.89
CA TRP A 245 19.04 2.71 -5.10
C TRP A 245 18.94 1.63 -6.20
N PRO A 246 17.96 0.70 -6.17
CA PRO A 246 17.75 -0.23 -7.28
C PRO A 246 17.47 0.50 -8.60
N ARG A 247 16.74 1.62 -8.57
CA ARG A 247 16.46 2.43 -9.77
C ARG A 247 17.72 3.08 -10.34
N ALA A 248 18.55 3.70 -9.50
CA ALA A 248 19.81 4.30 -9.91
C ALA A 248 20.76 3.25 -10.50
N LEU A 249 20.84 2.07 -9.87
CA LEU A 249 21.68 0.97 -10.36
C LEU A 249 21.18 0.42 -11.71
N SER A 250 19.87 0.30 -11.90
CA SER A 250 19.27 -0.07 -13.18
C SER A 250 19.68 0.90 -14.29
N ILE A 251 19.54 2.21 -14.06
CA ILE A 251 19.95 3.24 -15.03
C ILE A 251 21.46 3.16 -15.30
N LEU A 252 22.28 3.03 -14.26
CA LEU A 252 23.73 2.92 -14.40
C LEU A 252 24.13 1.71 -15.24
N PHE A 253 23.48 0.56 -15.04
CA PHE A 253 23.75 -0.67 -15.80
C PHE A 253 23.27 -0.57 -17.24
N GLY A 254 22.12 0.07 -17.49
CA GLY A 254 21.66 0.35 -18.85
C GLY A 254 22.64 1.23 -19.63
N LEU A 255 23.11 2.32 -19.01
CA LEU A 255 24.10 3.22 -19.60
C LEU A 255 25.48 2.56 -19.77
N GLY A 256 25.92 1.80 -18.76
CA GLY A 256 27.17 1.04 -18.83
C GLY A 256 27.14 -0.01 -19.93
N GLY A 257 25.99 -0.69 -20.12
CA GLY A 257 25.78 -1.63 -21.22
C GLY A 257 25.92 -0.97 -22.59
N ALA A 258 25.27 0.19 -22.78
CA ALA A 258 25.39 0.99 -24.00
C ALA A 258 26.83 1.44 -24.27
N ALA A 259 27.56 1.88 -23.24
CA ALA A 259 28.97 2.24 -23.36
C ALA A 259 29.85 1.03 -23.76
N CYS A 260 29.64 -0.14 -23.16
CA CYS A 260 30.36 -1.36 -23.55
C CYS A 260 30.08 -1.76 -25.00
N PHE A 261 28.84 -1.64 -25.49
CA PHE A 261 28.53 -1.86 -26.91
C PHE A 261 29.28 -0.87 -27.82
N TRP A 262 29.38 0.39 -27.41
CA TRP A 262 30.14 1.41 -28.13
C TRP A 262 31.62 1.05 -28.27
N PHE A 263 32.26 0.57 -27.19
CA PHE A 263 33.66 0.14 -27.20
C PHE A 263 33.87 -1.28 -27.76
N GLY A 264 32.82 -1.95 -28.25
CA GLY A 264 32.90 -3.28 -28.86
C GLY A 264 32.99 -4.45 -27.88
N TRP A 265 32.76 -4.21 -26.58
CA TRP A 265 32.74 -5.25 -25.55
C TRP A 265 31.34 -5.89 -25.47
N PHE A 266 31.01 -6.68 -26.48
CA PHE A 266 29.67 -7.26 -26.66
C PHE A 266 29.17 -8.00 -25.41
N TRP A 267 29.96 -8.95 -24.89
CA TRP A 267 29.53 -9.78 -23.76
C TRP A 267 29.37 -8.99 -22.45
N ALA A 268 30.26 -8.02 -22.20
CA ALA A 268 30.14 -7.15 -21.04
C ALA A 268 28.91 -6.23 -21.15
N GLY A 269 28.67 -5.68 -22.35
CA GLY A 269 27.49 -4.85 -22.63
C GLY A 269 26.18 -5.62 -22.47
N LEU A 270 26.12 -6.84 -23.01
CA LEU A 270 24.96 -7.72 -22.90
C LEU A 270 24.66 -8.07 -21.44
N ALA A 271 25.69 -8.41 -20.65
CA ALA A 271 25.51 -8.75 -19.24
C ALA A 271 24.95 -7.56 -18.43
N LEU A 272 25.53 -6.36 -18.59
CA LEU A 272 25.06 -5.16 -17.89
C LEU A 272 23.64 -4.77 -18.31
N PHE A 273 23.35 -4.84 -19.61
CA PHE A 273 22.03 -4.50 -20.14
C PHE A 273 20.96 -5.49 -19.66
N LEU A 274 21.27 -6.79 -19.59
CA LEU A 274 20.36 -7.81 -19.09
C LEU A 274 20.10 -7.68 -17.58
N LEU A 275 21.10 -7.24 -16.80
CA LEU A 275 20.95 -6.96 -15.36
C LEU A 275 20.15 -5.69 -15.05
N SER A 276 20.07 -4.73 -15.98
CA SER A 276 19.27 -3.51 -15.83
C SER A 276 17.77 -3.81 -15.63
N GLY A 277 17.22 -4.77 -16.37
CA GLY A 277 15.80 -5.14 -16.35
C GLY A 277 15.32 -5.65 -14.98
N PRO A 278 15.93 -6.68 -14.38
CA PRO A 278 15.58 -7.16 -13.04
C PRO A 278 15.66 -6.07 -11.96
N LEU A 279 16.66 -5.19 -12.01
CA LEU A 279 16.81 -4.09 -11.06
C LEU A 279 15.66 -3.07 -11.20
N HIS A 280 15.22 -2.80 -12.43
CA HIS A 280 14.05 -1.97 -12.68
C HIS A 280 12.78 -2.61 -12.11
N ALA A 281 12.56 -3.91 -12.38
CA ALA A 281 11.41 -4.65 -11.87
C ALA A 281 11.39 -4.69 -10.32
N ILE A 282 12.55 -4.82 -9.68
CA ILE A 282 12.69 -4.71 -8.21
C ILE A 282 12.29 -3.32 -7.73
N ALA A 283 12.82 -2.25 -8.34
CA ALA A 283 12.49 -0.86 -7.97
C ALA A 283 10.99 -0.60 -8.09
N ALA A 284 10.40 -0.96 -9.24
CA ALA A 284 8.99 -0.78 -9.52
C ALA A 284 8.08 -1.51 -8.52
N ARG A 285 8.54 -2.66 -8.01
CA ARG A 285 7.83 -3.39 -6.94
C ARG A 285 7.95 -2.76 -5.59
N ILE A 286 9.11 -2.22 -5.24
CA ILE A 286 9.26 -1.47 -4.00
C ILE A 286 8.39 -0.21 -4.06
N ASP A 287 8.30 0.48 -5.20
CA ASP A 287 7.42 1.65 -5.34
C ASP A 287 5.93 1.28 -5.24
N LEU A 288 5.53 0.16 -5.86
CA LEU A 288 4.19 -0.42 -5.72
C LEU A 288 3.86 -0.76 -4.27
N ALA A 289 4.77 -1.48 -3.61
CA ALA A 289 4.68 -1.87 -2.21
C ALA A 289 4.44 -0.65 -1.32
N GLN A 290 5.16 0.41 -1.64
CA GLN A 290 5.13 1.66 -0.91
C GLN A 290 3.98 2.58 -1.33
N LEU A 291 3.21 2.24 -2.36
CA LEU A 291 2.13 3.09 -2.90
C LEU A 291 2.64 4.52 -3.19
N ARG A 292 3.85 4.64 -3.73
CA ARG A 292 4.41 5.93 -4.20
C ARG A 292 3.95 6.29 -5.60
N ASP A 293 3.55 5.29 -6.38
CA ASP A 293 3.23 5.46 -7.79
C ASP A 293 1.73 5.79 -7.97
N ARG A 294 1.34 7.03 -7.71
CA ARG A 294 -0.05 7.53 -7.88
C ARG A 294 -0.48 7.75 -9.34
N GLY A 295 0.08 6.98 -10.24
CA GLY A 295 -0.05 7.16 -11.68
C GLY A 295 1.35 7.19 -12.25
N GLY A 296 1.78 6.04 -12.76
CA GLY A 296 3.06 5.79 -13.38
C GLY A 296 3.65 7.04 -13.98
N SER A 297 4.54 7.72 -13.23
CA SER A 297 5.07 9.00 -13.66
C SER A 297 5.60 8.79 -15.07
N TRP A 298 5.05 9.50 -16.04
CA TRP A 298 5.48 9.47 -17.43
C TRP A 298 7.01 9.50 -17.53
N GLU A 299 7.66 10.22 -16.61
CA GLU A 299 9.10 10.37 -16.44
C GLU A 299 9.87 9.08 -16.15
N SER A 300 9.33 8.18 -15.31
CA SER A 300 10.00 6.91 -15.00
C SER A 300 9.88 5.93 -16.17
N ARG A 301 8.72 5.89 -16.83
CA ARG A 301 8.47 5.09 -18.04
C ARG A 301 9.29 5.59 -19.24
N PHE A 302 9.40 6.90 -19.41
CA PHE A 302 10.24 7.49 -20.44
C PHE A 302 11.72 7.31 -20.15
N GLY A 303 12.16 7.54 -18.90
CA GLY A 303 13.58 7.43 -18.54
C GLY A 303 14.15 6.04 -18.82
N THR A 304 13.47 4.99 -18.39
CA THR A 304 13.94 3.62 -18.68
C THR A 304 13.68 3.20 -20.11
N GLY A 305 12.56 3.58 -20.73
CA GLY A 305 12.30 3.33 -22.15
C GLY A 305 13.37 3.93 -23.06
N VAL A 306 13.79 5.17 -22.78
CA VAL A 306 14.85 5.88 -23.51
C VAL A 306 16.21 5.19 -23.34
N VAL A 307 16.57 4.78 -22.11
CA VAL A 307 17.83 4.05 -21.87
C VAL A 307 17.87 2.72 -22.63
N HIS A 308 16.76 1.97 -22.64
CA HIS A 308 16.69 0.71 -23.39
C HIS A 308 16.71 0.94 -24.91
N ALA A 309 16.03 1.98 -25.40
CA ALA A 309 16.06 2.36 -26.81
C ALA A 309 17.47 2.76 -27.26
N ILE A 310 18.20 3.54 -26.46
CA ILE A 310 19.61 3.91 -26.74
C ILE A 310 20.49 2.66 -26.76
N GLY A 311 20.30 1.72 -25.83
CA GLY A 311 21.04 0.45 -25.81
C GLY A 311 20.80 -0.39 -27.06
N LEU A 312 19.55 -0.50 -27.53
CA LEU A 312 19.22 -1.24 -28.74
C LEU A 312 19.73 -0.56 -30.02
N LEU A 313 19.66 0.78 -30.08
CA LEU A 313 20.18 1.55 -31.22
C LEU A 313 21.70 1.45 -31.34
N THR A 314 22.43 1.53 -30.22
CA THR A 314 23.89 1.39 -30.19
C THR A 314 24.33 -0.03 -30.59
N LEU A 315 23.60 -1.05 -30.13
CA LEU A 315 23.81 -2.42 -30.55
C LEU A 315 23.59 -2.60 -32.06
N GLY A 316 22.45 -2.09 -32.56
CA GLY A 316 22.08 -2.16 -33.98
C GLY A 316 23.11 -1.49 -34.88
N ALA A 317 23.50 -0.26 -34.57
CA ALA A 317 24.49 0.51 -35.34
C ALA A 317 25.86 -0.19 -35.40
N ARG A 318 26.28 -0.85 -34.32
CA ARG A 318 27.53 -1.60 -34.28
C ARG A 318 27.50 -2.81 -35.23
N PHE A 319 26.40 -3.57 -35.25
CA PHE A 319 26.25 -4.70 -36.17
C PHE A 319 26.23 -4.26 -37.63
N THR A 320 25.67 -3.09 -37.95
CA THR A 320 25.68 -2.54 -39.31
C THR A 320 27.10 -2.15 -39.76
N ILE A 321 27.89 -1.55 -38.86
CA ILE A 321 29.29 -1.19 -39.14
C ILE A 321 30.15 -2.45 -39.36
N ASP A 322 29.95 -3.49 -38.55
CA ASP A 322 30.73 -4.73 -38.64
C ASP A 322 30.35 -5.58 -39.88
N SER A 323 29.11 -5.47 -40.38
CA SER A 323 28.70 -6.11 -41.63
C SER A 323 29.30 -5.45 -42.87
N ASP A 324 29.45 -4.12 -42.88
CA ASP A 324 30.11 -3.41 -43.98
C ASP A 324 31.62 -3.73 -44.03
N ASN A 325 32.24 -3.93 -42.85
CA ASN A 325 33.67 -4.21 -42.77
C ASN A 325 34.06 -5.67 -43.09
N ARG A 326 33.09 -6.58 -43.20
CA ARG A 326 33.30 -7.99 -43.63
C ARG A 326 33.11 -8.21 -45.14
N SER A 327 32.79 -7.15 -45.88
CA SER A 327 32.47 -7.22 -47.32
C SER A 327 33.65 -6.86 -48.23
N TYR A 328 34.88 -6.86 -47.72
CA TYR A 328 36.13 -6.64 -48.45
C TYR A 328 37.13 -7.79 -48.26
#